data_AF-A0A353KVY4-F1
#
_entry.id   AF-A0A353KVY4-F1
#
_cell.length_a   1.000
_cell.length_b   1.000
_cell.length_c   1.000
_cell.angle_alpha   90.00
_cell.angle_beta   90.00
_cell.angle_gamma   90.00
#
_symmetry.space_group_name_H-M   'P 1'
#
loop_
_entity.id
_entity.type
_entity.pdbx_description
1 polymer ?
#
loop_
_entity_poly.entity_id
_entity_poly.type
_entity_poly.pdbx_seq_one_letter_code
_entity_poly.pdbx_strand_id
1 'polypeptide(L)'
;MEIIIGSDEMILWLRKNGKAMDISNDIIGKKIREKLKETLGINPIEFDKQSHWANKTGDKNINELNLPKTSAQYLIDIQNIQSIYEMLDSEFLNY
;
A
#
# COMPACT_ATOMS: atom_id res chain seq x y z
N MET A 1 -14.49 -13.55 -4.87
CA MET A 1 -14.81 -12.35 -5.68
C MET A 1 -13.54 -11.56 -5.75
N GLU A 2 -13.10 -11.17 -6.95
CA GLU A 2 -11.82 -10.46 -7.09
C GLU A 2 -12.03 -8.95 -7.12
N ILE A 3 -11.09 -8.23 -6.51
CA ILE A 3 -11.04 -6.76 -6.51
C ILE A 3 -9.65 -6.29 -6.92
N ILE A 4 -9.57 -5.06 -7.40
CA ILE A 4 -8.29 -4.37 -7.60
C ILE A 4 -8.05 -3.48 -6.39
N ILE A 5 -6.85 -3.58 -5.83
CA ILE A 5 -6.35 -2.70 -4.77
C ILE A 5 -4.94 -2.25 -5.12
N GLY A 6 -4.64 -0.98 -4.88
CA GLY A 6 -3.31 -0.42 -5.00
C GLY A 6 -2.51 -0.53 -3.70
N SER A 7 -1.18 -0.44 -3.82
CA SER A 7 -0.31 -0.27 -2.67
C SER A 7 -0.61 1.03 -1.91
N ASP A 8 -1.24 2.00 -2.55
CA ASP A 8 -1.58 3.30 -2.01
C ASP A 8 -2.68 3.23 -0.94
N GLU A 9 -3.70 2.36 -1.08
CA GLU A 9 -4.65 2.11 0.00
C GLU A 9 -4.02 1.37 1.20
N MET A 10 -3.07 0.46 0.93
CA MET A 10 -2.32 -0.23 1.98
C MET A 10 -1.41 0.74 2.74
N ILE A 11 -0.71 1.64 2.03
CA ILE A 11 0.10 2.71 2.61
C ILE A 11 -0.77 3.68 3.43
N LEU A 12 -1.95 4.06 2.91
CA LEU A 12 -2.91 4.89 3.65
C LEU A 12 -3.32 4.22 4.96
N TRP A 13 -3.64 2.92 4.92
CA TRP A 13 -4.03 2.17 6.11
C TRP A 13 -2.89 2.13 7.14
N LEU A 14 -1.65 1.82 6.72
CA LEU A 14 -0.49 1.81 7.61
C LEU A 14 -0.33 3.14 8.35
N ARG A 15 -0.34 4.26 7.63
CA ARG A 15 -0.15 5.58 8.22
C ARG A 15 -1.30 6.03 9.11
N LYS A 16 -2.54 5.68 8.76
CA LYS A 16 -3.70 5.93 9.63
C LYS A 16 -3.61 5.19 10.96
N ASN A 17 -2.87 4.08 11.00
CA ASN A 17 -2.63 3.29 12.21
C ASN A 17 -1.28 3.63 12.87
N GLY A 18 -0.66 4.77 12.53
CA GLY A 18 0.58 5.25 13.14
C GLY A 18 1.80 4.43 12.78
N LYS A 19 1.77 3.68 11.67
CA LYS A 19 2.87 2.83 11.20
C LYS A 19 3.59 3.43 10.01
N ALA A 20 4.87 3.10 9.86
CA ALA A 20 5.69 3.49 8.71
C ALA A 20 5.68 5.01 8.45
N MET A 21 5.58 5.81 9.52
CA MET A 21 5.40 7.26 9.44
C MET A 21 6.62 7.96 8.84
N ASP A 22 7.81 7.42 9.11
CA ASP A 22 9.10 7.96 8.68
C ASP A 22 9.73 7.16 7.53
N ILE A 23 8.93 6.34 6.83
CA ILE A 23 9.37 5.51 5.71
C ILE A 23 8.81 6.08 4.41
N SER A 24 9.68 6.20 3.41
CA SER A 24 9.32 6.66 2.08
C SER A 24 8.43 5.65 1.35
N ASN A 25 7.51 6.16 0.52
CA ASN A 25 6.54 5.36 -0.21
C ASN A 25 7.14 4.27 -1.10
N ASP A 26 8.32 4.50 -1.68
CA ASP A 26 9.03 3.52 -2.51
C ASP A 26 9.49 2.32 -1.68
N ILE A 27 9.98 2.55 -0.46
CA ILE A 27 10.38 1.49 0.47
C ILE A 27 9.15 0.73 0.96
N ILE A 28 8.09 1.43 1.38
CA ILE A 28 6.85 0.77 1.84
C ILE A 28 6.24 -0.05 0.70
N GLY A 29 6.10 0.53 -0.49
CA GLY A 29 5.54 -0.14 -1.67
C GLY A 29 6.34 -1.39 -2.07
N LYS A 30 7.68 -1.31 -2.05
CA LYS A 30 8.55 -2.47 -2.28
C LYS A 30 8.29 -3.57 -1.25
N LYS A 31 8.19 -3.21 0.03
CA LYS A 31 8.00 -4.15 1.13
C LYS A 31 6.63 -4.83 1.09
N ILE A 32 5.57 -4.07 0.80
CA ILE A 32 4.22 -4.60 0.55
C ILE A 32 4.26 -5.63 -0.57
N ARG A 33 4.90 -5.30 -1.70
CA ARG A 33 5.00 -6.21 -2.85
C ARG A 33 5.72 -7.51 -2.51
N GLU A 34 6.84 -7.42 -1.80
CA GLU A 34 7.60 -8.59 -1.35
C GLU A 34 6.72 -9.48 -0.46
N LYS A 35 6.01 -8.90 0.51
CA LYS A 35 5.18 -9.65 1.45
C LYS A 35 3.95 -10.28 0.81
N LEU A 36 3.28 -9.59 -0.10
CA LEU A 36 2.15 -10.15 -0.88
C LEU A 36 2.61 -11.36 -1.72
N LYS A 37 3.79 -11.25 -2.34
CA LYS A 37 4.35 -12.35 -3.14
C LYS A 37 4.77 -13.53 -2.26
N GLU A 38 5.46 -13.29 -1.15
CA GLU A 38 5.95 -14.33 -0.23
C GLU A 38 4.81 -15.06 0.48
N THR A 39 3.79 -14.33 0.93
CA THR A 39 2.73 -14.88 1.80
C THR A 39 1.58 -15.46 1.00
N LEU A 40 1.20 -14.81 -0.10
CA LEU A 40 -0.03 -15.13 -0.85
C LEU A 40 0.24 -15.48 -2.33
N GLY A 41 1.49 -15.41 -2.79
CA GLY A 41 1.82 -15.62 -4.21
C GLY A 41 1.28 -14.53 -5.14
N ILE A 42 0.82 -13.40 -4.60
CA ILE A 42 0.17 -12.33 -5.37
C ILE A 42 1.24 -11.48 -6.05
N ASN A 43 1.13 -11.33 -7.37
CA ASN A 43 1.98 -10.44 -8.16
C ASN A 43 1.21 -9.17 -8.55
N PRO A 44 1.90 -8.03 -8.70
CA PRO A 44 1.28 -6.82 -9.22
C PRO A 44 0.81 -7.02 -10.66
N ILE A 45 -0.36 -6.48 -10.98
CA ILE A 45 -0.92 -6.46 -12.34
C ILE A 45 -0.46 -5.24 -13.13
N GLU A 46 -0.17 -4.13 -12.45
CA GLU A 46 0.34 -2.88 -13.03
C GLU A 46 1.27 -2.21 -12.02
N PHE A 47 2.30 -1.52 -12.51
CA PHE A 47 3.19 -0.67 -11.71
C PHE A 47 2.90 0.79 -12.01
N ASP A 48 3.19 1.67 -11.04
CA ASP A 48 3.11 3.12 -11.19
C ASP A 48 1.75 3.64 -11.69
N LYS A 49 0.65 2.96 -11.32
CA LYS A 49 -0.69 3.42 -11.63
C LYS A 49 -1.01 4.67 -10.82
N GLN A 50 -1.62 5.67 -11.45
CA GLN A 50 -2.02 6.91 -10.79
C GLN A 50 -2.92 6.64 -9.58
N SER A 51 -2.52 7.15 -8.42
CA SER A 51 -3.33 7.14 -7.19
C SER A 51 -4.35 8.27 -7.24
N HIS A 52 -5.59 7.96 -6.92
CA HIS A 52 -6.71 8.90 -6.99
C HIS A 52 -6.97 9.57 -5.63
N TRP A 53 -6.03 10.41 -5.20
CA TRP A 53 -6.23 11.28 -4.04
C TRP A 53 -6.88 12.60 -4.45
N ALA A 54 -7.58 13.25 -3.51
CA ALA A 54 -7.96 14.64 -3.69
C ALA A 54 -6.67 15.47 -3.85
N ASN A 55 -6.36 15.90 -5.07
CA ASN A 55 -5.11 16.60 -5.37
C ASN A 55 -5.42 18.03 -5.81
N LYS A 56 -5.39 18.95 -4.85
CA LYS A 56 -5.43 20.40 -5.14
C LYS A 56 -3.99 20.93 -5.17
N THR A 57 -3.76 22.00 -5.93
CA THR A 57 -2.47 22.70 -5.92
C THR A 57 -2.11 23.09 -4.47
N GLY A 58 -0.99 22.57 -3.96
CA GLY A 58 -0.55 22.77 -2.58
C GLY A 58 -0.93 21.67 -1.58
N ASP A 59 -1.43 20.51 -2.03
CA ASP A 59 -1.73 19.40 -1.13
C ASP A 59 -0.48 18.85 -0.44
N LYS A 60 -0.44 18.98 0.89
CA LYS A 60 0.67 18.51 1.73
C LYS A 60 0.59 17.02 2.02
N ASN A 61 -0.55 16.38 1.75
CA ASN A 61 -0.77 14.97 2.04
C ASN A 61 -0.19 14.06 0.95
N ILE A 62 0.35 14.62 -0.14
CA ILE A 62 0.96 13.85 -1.23
C ILE A 62 2.45 14.20 -1.31
N ASN A 63 3.28 13.36 -0.71
CA ASN A 63 4.74 13.46 -0.75
C ASN A 63 5.36 12.09 -0.40
N GLU A 64 6.69 12.00 -0.35
CA GLU A 64 7.42 10.76 -0.05
C GLU A 64 7.05 10.09 1.28
N LEU A 65 6.76 10.86 2.33
CA LEU A 65 6.40 10.40 3.67
C LEU A 65 4.88 10.46 3.95
N ASN A 66 4.09 10.87 2.97
CA ASN A 66 2.63 10.86 2.99
C ASN A 66 2.14 10.14 1.72
N LEU A 67 0.93 10.36 1.25
CA LEU A 67 0.32 9.51 0.24
C LEU A 67 1.09 9.53 -1.11
N PRO A 68 1.25 8.37 -1.76
CA PRO A 68 1.98 8.28 -3.03
C PRO A 68 1.18 8.86 -4.19
N LYS A 69 1.85 9.35 -5.24
CA LYS A 69 1.17 9.79 -6.47
C LYS A 69 0.80 8.64 -7.40
N THR A 70 1.55 7.55 -7.28
CA THR A 70 1.39 6.33 -8.07
C THR A 70 1.67 5.12 -7.20
N SER A 71 1.10 3.97 -7.53
CA SER A 71 1.30 2.72 -6.82
C SER A 71 1.18 1.50 -7.73
N ALA A 72 1.72 0.38 -7.27
CA ALA A 72 1.42 -0.90 -7.90
C ALA A 72 -0.04 -1.28 -7.61
N GLN A 73 -0.69 -1.99 -8.53
CA GLN A 73 -2.01 -2.55 -8.34
C GLN A 73 -1.95 -4.08 -8.29
N TYR A 74 -2.88 -4.68 -7.56
CA TYR A 74 -2.97 -6.12 -7.35
C TYR A 74 -4.41 -6.57 -7.57
N LEU A 75 -4.58 -7.73 -8.19
CA LEU A 75 -5.84 -8.45 -8.22
C LEU A 75 -5.89 -9.38 -7.00
N ILE A 76 -6.90 -9.19 -6.15
CA ILE A 76 -6.99 -9.87 -4.85
C ILE A 76 -8.36 -10.51 -4.70
N ASP A 77 -8.40 -11.78 -4.26
CA ASP A 77 -9.65 -12.37 -3.79
C ASP A 77 -10.04 -11.71 -2.46
N ILE A 78 -11.28 -11.23 -2.37
CA ILE A 78 -11.84 -10.60 -1.16
C ILE A 78 -11.63 -11.42 0.12
N GLN A 79 -11.54 -12.74 0.01
CA GLN A 79 -11.27 -13.64 1.15
C GLN A 79 -9.88 -13.41 1.77
N ASN A 80 -8.92 -12.88 1.00
CA ASN A 80 -7.56 -12.62 1.46
C ASN A 80 -7.38 -11.23 2.09
N ILE A 81 -8.38 -10.33 2.02
CA ILE A 81 -8.25 -8.95 2.50
C ILE A 81 -7.84 -8.89 3.97
N GLN A 82 -8.50 -9.67 4.82
CA GLN A 82 -8.19 -9.69 6.25
C GLN A 82 -6.74 -10.13 6.48
N SER A 83 -6.33 -11.25 5.87
CA SER A 83 -4.97 -11.79 5.98
C SER A 83 -3.91 -10.79 5.50
N ILE A 84 -4.20 -9.99 4.47
CA ILE A 84 -3.29 -8.94 3.99
C ILE A 84 -3.08 -7.88 5.06
N TYR A 85 -4.15 -7.36 5.66
CA TYR A 85 -4.01 -6.32 6.67
C TYR A 85 -3.38 -6.83 7.97
N GLU A 86 -3.66 -8.07 8.38
CA GLU A 86 -2.97 -8.72 9.51
C GLU A 86 -1.46 -8.90 9.24
N MET A 87 -1.11 -9.33 8.03
CA MET A 87 0.29 -9.44 7.58
C MET A 87 0.99 -8.07 7.62
N LEU A 88 0.33 -7.01 7.11
CA LEU A 88 0.86 -5.65 7.15
C LEU A 88 1.02 -5.13 8.58
N ASP A 89 0.04 -5.40 9.45
CA ASP A 89 0.10 -5.00 10.87
C ASP A 89 1.33 -5.62 11.57
N SER A 90 1.54 -6.92 11.36
CA SER A 90 2.68 -7.65 11.91
C SER A 90 4.01 -7.17 11.35
N GLU A 91 4.10 -6.90 10.04
CA GLU A 91 5.34 -6.52 9.38
C GLU A 91 5.81 -5.10 9.77
N PHE A 92 4.85 -4.22 10.07
CA PHE A 92 5.11 -2.83 10.42
C PHE A 92 4.89 -2.54 11.91
N LEU A 93 4.86 -3.56 12.77
CA LEU A 93 4.66 -3.39 14.21
C LEU A 93 5.78 -2.57 14.88
N ASN A 94 7.00 -2.65 14.34
CA ASN A 94 8.20 -2.00 14.89
C ASN A 94 8.65 -0.77 14.08
N TYR A 95 7.80 -0.28 13.16
CA TYR A 95 8.10 0.81 12.23
C TYR A 95 7.11 1.94 12.39
#